data_AF-A0A1Y1XFL3-F1
#
_entry.id   AF-A0A1Y1XFL3-F1
#
_cell.length_a   1.000
_cell.length_b   1.000
_cell.length_c   1.000
_cell.angle_alpha   90.00
_cell.angle_beta   90.00
_cell.angle_gamma   90.00
#
_symmetry.space_group_name_H-M   'P 1'
#
loop_
_entity.id
_entity.type
_entity.pdbx_description
1 polymer ?
#
loop_
_entity_poly.entity_id
_entity_poly.type
_entity_poly.pdbx_seq_one_letter_code
_entity_poly.pdbx_strand_id
1 'polypeptide(L)'
;MNKKFTNTIISLKLRTTVGMMFLICILVFLTIMLINTFSYIISTLDIYEVSAHTPWFVSDITFKVRMLENAIIAGIPEEYELYKHKLAEKKNIIDNNYIPIMNEYLNDYTSSYPLFVPVGKYSYDLLKTSTIYDSYMQFVSNYKYALNINSKENFGLIYDESSSIINELVNDKITVLYTVLITCESLFVIVTLVVTFNTFGPLRRITDKLTYGVFRMFKNIPRDTIGRIIDDYSTKIDELAESLDIEKEVLDFEYNKKSHKSKWNVFVSLSCIILLIYSSVVVYTQISEINEINDTVKIIKQSSERLYYIQNIQLYTYEVVNQDRTLFLEGEPERIINDLIYKLKTNQEALRDGSYGGPSFDNYPGLNHILKNSGCHRSPGDNSCETINYNETSAYGFNKEVATLPLNEQISQYLFYVENFLGSVESGKYIQLPFTTAENIYTVISNVIKDDFFKLQQGFVDNIINSLNLLDDYLIENIDDSLDQGKSNCIILLVIGTILISFIDLFIIRIVYSLRIHEMKSLVSFAFLVPPDIYNRIEPYKRFLETGQIDD
;
A
#
# COMPACT_ATOMS: atom_id res chain seq x y z
N MET A 1 -34.67 31.03 -39.83
CA MET A 1 -33.66 31.49 -38.85
C MET A 1 -33.69 30.73 -37.52
N ASN A 2 -34.83 30.64 -36.81
CA ASN A 2 -34.95 30.00 -35.49
C ASN A 2 -34.34 28.57 -35.45
N LYS A 3 -34.65 27.73 -36.47
CA LYS A 3 -34.05 26.38 -36.62
C LYS A 3 -32.51 26.37 -36.68
N LYS A 4 -31.88 27.34 -37.35
CA LYS A 4 -30.41 27.38 -37.54
C LYS A 4 -29.69 27.65 -36.22
N PHE A 5 -30.19 28.58 -35.41
CA PHE A 5 -29.63 28.89 -34.09
C PHE A 5 -29.90 27.79 -33.06
N THR A 6 -31.11 27.23 -33.05
CA THR A 6 -31.41 26.11 -32.16
C THR A 6 -30.60 24.86 -32.49
N ASN A 7 -30.36 24.58 -33.78
CA ASN A 7 -29.57 23.40 -34.20
C ASN A 7 -28.12 23.48 -33.73
N THR A 8 -27.50 24.67 -33.73
CA THR A 8 -26.14 24.85 -33.20
C THR A 8 -26.07 24.51 -31.71
N ILE A 9 -27.01 24.99 -30.89
CA ILE A 9 -27.03 24.67 -29.46
C ILE A 9 -27.33 23.18 -29.21
N ILE A 10 -28.26 22.60 -29.97
CA ILE A 10 -28.57 21.16 -29.88
C ILE A 10 -27.31 20.33 -30.19
N SER A 11 -26.53 20.72 -31.20
CA SER A 11 -25.27 20.03 -31.53
C SER A 11 -24.22 20.15 -30.42
N LEU A 12 -24.14 21.29 -29.73
CA LEU A 12 -23.26 21.47 -28.57
C LEU A 12 -23.70 20.61 -27.39
N LYS A 13 -25.01 20.53 -27.11
CA LYS A 13 -25.55 19.67 -26.07
C LYS A 13 -25.15 18.21 -26.29
N LEU A 14 -25.31 17.73 -27.53
CA LEU A 14 -24.91 16.36 -27.88
C LEU A 14 -23.40 16.14 -27.64
N ARG A 15 -22.54 17.08 -28.06
CA ARG A 15 -21.10 17.00 -27.81
C ARG A 15 -20.75 16.95 -26.33
N THR A 16 -21.47 17.70 -25.50
CA THR A 16 -21.26 17.69 -24.05
C THR A 16 -21.66 16.37 -23.43
N THR A 17 -22.82 15.82 -23.77
CA THR A 17 -23.23 14.49 -23.29
C THR A 17 -22.22 13.41 -23.71
N VAL A 18 -21.71 13.47 -24.95
CA VAL A 18 -20.62 12.58 -25.39
C VAL A 18 -19.34 12.78 -24.58
N GLY A 19 -18.97 14.02 -24.26
CA GLY A 19 -17.83 14.34 -23.40
C GLY A 19 -17.97 13.81 -21.97
N MET A 20 -19.17 13.88 -21.39
CA MET A 20 -19.46 13.33 -20.05
C MET A 20 -19.42 11.80 -20.05
N MET A 21 -19.95 11.15 -21.09
CA MET A 21 -19.83 9.70 -21.27
C MET A 21 -18.37 9.27 -21.39
N PHE A 22 -17.56 10.02 -22.14
CA PHE A 22 -16.13 9.77 -22.26
C PHE A 22 -15.40 9.89 -20.90
N LEU A 23 -15.80 10.87 -20.07
CA LEU A 23 -15.26 11.05 -18.73
C LEU A 23 -15.61 9.87 -17.79
N ILE A 24 -16.83 9.32 -17.89
CA ILE A 24 -17.21 8.08 -17.19
C ILE A 24 -16.37 6.89 -17.67
N CYS A 25 -16.15 6.74 -18.99
CA CYS A 25 -15.31 5.67 -19.52
C CYS A 25 -13.87 5.77 -19.01
N ILE A 26 -13.31 6.97 -18.90
CA ILE A 26 -11.99 7.20 -18.31
C ILE A 26 -12.01 6.79 -16.85
N LEU A 27 -12.99 7.26 -16.06
CA LEU A 27 -13.08 6.90 -14.64
C LEU A 27 -13.10 5.37 -14.45
N VAL A 28 -13.90 4.65 -15.24
CA VAL A 28 -13.94 3.17 -15.23
C VAL A 28 -12.56 2.57 -15.55
N PHE A 29 -11.90 3.06 -16.61
CA PHE A 29 -10.58 2.57 -16.99
C PHE A 29 -9.53 2.81 -15.89
N LEU A 30 -9.53 3.99 -15.26
CA LEU A 30 -8.62 4.32 -14.17
C LEU A 30 -8.86 3.41 -12.96
N THR A 31 -10.12 3.16 -12.59
CA THR A 31 -10.46 2.24 -11.49
C THR A 31 -9.98 0.82 -11.77
N ILE A 32 -10.13 0.32 -13.00
CA ILE A 32 -9.63 -1.02 -13.37
C ILE A 32 -8.10 -1.08 -13.24
N MET A 33 -7.39 -0.05 -13.68
CA MET A 33 -5.93 0.03 -13.53
C MET A 33 -5.49 0.01 -12.06
N LEU A 34 -6.19 0.73 -11.19
CA LEU A 34 -5.90 0.72 -9.75
C LEU A 34 -6.16 -0.67 -9.14
N ILE A 35 -7.31 -1.30 -9.42
CA ILE A 35 -7.64 -2.64 -8.91
C ILE A 35 -6.60 -3.68 -9.36
N ASN A 36 -6.17 -3.63 -10.62
CA ASN A 36 -5.12 -4.53 -11.13
C ASN A 36 -3.79 -4.31 -10.40
N THR A 37 -3.47 -3.06 -10.05
CA THR A 37 -2.23 -2.74 -9.33
C THR A 37 -2.27 -3.22 -7.88
N PHE A 38 -3.41 -3.07 -7.19
CA PHE A 38 -3.61 -3.68 -5.87
C PHE A 38 -3.48 -5.20 -5.90
N SER A 39 -4.09 -5.85 -6.91
CA SER A 39 -3.99 -7.31 -7.07
C SER A 39 -2.55 -7.78 -7.32
N TYR A 40 -1.76 -6.95 -8.01
CA TYR A 40 -0.34 -7.22 -8.24
C TYR A 40 0.50 -7.09 -6.96
N ILE A 41 0.18 -6.14 -6.08
CA ILE A 41 0.85 -6.03 -4.76
C ILE A 41 0.56 -7.27 -3.91
N ILE A 42 -0.69 -7.75 -3.87
CA ILE A 42 -1.04 -8.99 -3.13
C ILE A 42 -0.18 -10.16 -3.58
N SER A 43 -0.04 -10.37 -4.91
CA SER A 43 0.81 -11.45 -5.42
C SER A 43 2.30 -11.31 -5.05
N THR A 44 2.72 -10.16 -4.55
CA THR A 44 4.09 -9.90 -4.10
C THR A 44 4.26 -10.12 -2.59
N LEU A 45 3.18 -10.21 -1.81
CA LEU A 45 3.27 -10.35 -0.35
C LEU A 45 3.81 -11.72 0.07
N ASP A 46 3.43 -12.80 -0.61
CA ASP A 46 3.97 -14.14 -0.36
C ASP A 46 5.50 -14.17 -0.51
N ILE A 47 6.02 -13.45 -1.51
CA ILE A 47 7.47 -13.31 -1.76
C ILE A 47 8.13 -12.56 -0.60
N TYR A 48 7.46 -11.50 -0.15
CA TYR A 48 7.94 -10.66 0.94
C TYR A 48 8.03 -11.44 2.26
N GLU A 49 6.99 -12.20 2.62
CA GLU A 49 6.97 -13.05 3.81
C GLU A 49 8.16 -14.02 3.82
N VAL A 50 8.32 -14.78 2.73
CA VAL A 50 9.41 -15.77 2.61
C VAL A 50 10.78 -15.10 2.71
N SER A 51 10.95 -13.94 2.09
CA SER A 51 12.18 -13.16 2.19
C SER A 51 12.46 -12.67 3.60
N ALA A 52 11.47 -12.06 4.25
CA ALA A 52 11.59 -11.49 5.57
C ALA A 52 11.99 -12.56 6.60
N HIS A 53 11.50 -13.79 6.44
CA HIS A 53 11.82 -14.92 7.31
C HIS A 53 13.09 -15.71 6.92
N THR A 54 13.67 -15.46 5.74
CA THR A 54 14.86 -16.20 5.27
C THR A 54 16.05 -16.14 6.23
N PRO A 55 16.44 -14.97 6.77
CA PRO A 55 17.57 -14.91 7.71
C PRO A 55 17.37 -15.79 8.94
N TRP A 56 16.19 -15.72 9.56
CA TRP A 56 15.82 -16.57 10.69
C TRP A 56 15.87 -18.05 10.31
N PHE A 57 15.27 -18.40 9.18
CA PHE A 57 15.16 -19.78 8.73
C PHE A 57 16.55 -20.41 8.49
N VAL A 58 17.48 -19.64 7.94
CA VAL A 58 18.89 -20.02 7.79
C VAL A 58 19.56 -20.20 9.16
N SER A 59 19.35 -19.29 10.10
CA SER A 59 19.88 -19.39 11.46
C SER A 59 19.36 -20.65 12.20
N ASP A 60 18.06 -20.94 12.07
CA ASP A 60 17.41 -22.11 12.66
C ASP A 60 17.97 -23.43 12.10
N ILE A 61 18.15 -23.51 10.79
CA ILE A 61 18.80 -24.68 10.18
C ILE A 61 20.25 -24.79 10.64
N THR A 62 20.99 -23.68 10.67
CA THR A 62 22.39 -23.66 11.12
C THR A 62 22.50 -24.22 12.53
N PHE A 63 21.65 -23.75 13.46
CA PHE A 63 21.54 -24.29 14.80
C PHE A 63 21.26 -25.80 14.82
N LYS A 64 20.26 -26.27 14.07
CA LYS A 64 19.88 -27.69 14.04
C LYS A 64 20.96 -28.60 13.47
N VAL A 65 21.66 -28.16 12.41
CA VAL A 65 22.77 -28.92 11.83
C VAL A 65 23.92 -28.97 12.83
N ARG A 66 24.21 -27.87 13.52
CA ARG A 66 25.27 -27.84 14.55
C ARG A 66 24.96 -28.80 15.69
N MET A 67 23.72 -28.82 16.16
CA MET A 67 23.29 -29.76 17.20
C MET A 67 23.32 -31.21 16.73
N LEU A 68 22.96 -31.48 15.47
CA LEU A 68 23.08 -32.81 14.87
C LEU A 68 24.54 -33.28 14.82
N GLU A 69 25.48 -32.42 14.41
CA GLU A 69 26.91 -32.74 14.36
C GLU A 69 27.46 -33.05 15.74
N ASN A 70 27.12 -32.22 16.71
CA ASN A 70 27.45 -32.40 18.12
C ASN A 70 26.94 -33.76 18.65
N ALA A 71 25.70 -34.13 18.34
CA ALA A 71 25.13 -35.42 18.71
C ALA A 71 25.87 -36.61 18.07
N ILE A 72 26.27 -36.49 16.79
CA ILE A 72 27.05 -37.52 16.08
C ILE A 72 28.42 -37.71 16.73
N ILE A 73 29.14 -36.60 17.01
CA ILE A 73 30.49 -36.66 17.57
C ILE A 73 30.46 -37.19 19.01
N ALA A 74 29.47 -36.77 19.80
CA ALA A 74 29.27 -37.25 21.17
C ALA A 74 28.75 -38.70 21.23
N GLY A 75 28.17 -39.22 20.14
CA GLY A 75 27.53 -40.53 20.13
C GLY A 75 26.25 -40.57 20.97
N ILE A 76 25.41 -39.53 20.90
CA ILE A 76 24.12 -39.43 21.61
C ILE A 76 22.98 -39.71 20.61
N PRO A 77 22.43 -40.94 20.55
CA PRO A 77 21.50 -41.34 19.50
C PRO A 77 20.14 -40.63 19.58
N GLU A 78 19.66 -40.29 20.78
CA GLU A 78 18.36 -39.62 20.93
C GLU A 78 18.36 -38.24 20.28
N GLU A 79 19.41 -37.45 20.54
CA GLU A 79 19.59 -36.12 19.96
C GLU A 79 19.82 -36.19 18.45
N TYR A 80 20.56 -37.20 17.99
CA TYR A 80 20.77 -37.42 16.56
C TYR A 80 19.43 -37.60 15.82
N GLU A 81 18.56 -38.50 16.29
CA GLU A 81 17.26 -38.72 15.65
C GLU A 81 16.34 -37.50 15.77
N LEU A 82 16.36 -36.79 16.90
CA LEU A 82 15.59 -35.56 17.11
C LEU A 82 15.94 -34.48 16.07
N TYR A 83 17.21 -34.11 15.95
CA TYR A 83 17.63 -33.04 15.04
C TYR A 83 17.55 -33.45 13.58
N LYS A 84 17.77 -34.73 13.26
CA LYS A 84 17.54 -35.29 11.93
C LYS A 84 16.07 -35.17 11.51
N HIS A 85 15.13 -35.47 12.40
CA HIS A 85 13.70 -35.28 12.15
C HIS A 85 13.36 -33.81 11.90
N LYS A 86 13.80 -32.91 12.80
CA LYS A 86 13.58 -31.46 12.66
C LYS A 86 14.13 -30.89 11.34
N LEU A 87 15.27 -31.40 10.88
CA LEU A 87 15.85 -31.00 9.59
C LEU A 87 15.08 -31.56 8.39
N ALA A 88 14.55 -32.77 8.49
CA ALA A 88 13.71 -33.36 7.45
C ALA A 88 12.41 -32.57 7.23
N GLU A 89 11.78 -32.09 8.31
CA GLU A 89 10.61 -31.20 8.23
C GLU A 89 10.95 -29.88 7.51
N LYS A 90 12.09 -29.27 7.88
CA LYS A 90 12.55 -28.01 7.27
C LYS A 90 12.88 -28.15 5.80
N LYS A 91 13.42 -29.30 5.38
CA LYS A 91 13.68 -29.58 3.97
C LYS A 91 12.42 -29.43 3.11
N ASN A 92 11.27 -29.93 3.57
CA ASN A 92 10.02 -29.84 2.82
C ASN A 92 9.58 -28.38 2.63
N ILE A 93 9.80 -27.54 3.63
CA ILE A 93 9.52 -26.09 3.56
C ILE A 93 10.47 -25.40 2.57
N ILE A 94 11.75 -25.77 2.58
CA ILE A 94 12.76 -25.23 1.64
C ILE A 94 12.40 -25.55 0.20
N ASP A 95 12.17 -26.84 -0.07
CA ASP A 95 11.99 -27.34 -1.43
C ASP A 95 10.72 -26.76 -2.07
N ASN A 96 9.65 -26.57 -1.28
CA ASN A 96 8.35 -26.12 -1.80
C ASN A 96 8.13 -24.61 -1.73
N ASN A 97 8.69 -23.91 -0.73
CA ASN A 97 8.37 -22.50 -0.49
C ASN A 97 9.57 -21.59 -0.83
N TYR A 98 10.76 -21.87 -0.27
CA TYR A 98 11.91 -20.96 -0.38
C TYR A 98 12.64 -21.07 -1.72
N ILE A 99 12.96 -22.27 -2.20
CA ILE A 99 13.73 -22.47 -3.44
C ILE A 99 13.04 -21.83 -4.66
N PRO A 100 11.73 -22.03 -4.89
CA PRO A 100 11.06 -21.42 -6.04
C PRO A 100 11.16 -19.89 -6.03
N ILE A 101 10.91 -19.26 -4.88
CA ILE A 101 10.94 -17.80 -4.71
C ILE A 101 12.37 -17.27 -4.87
N MET A 102 13.36 -17.91 -4.23
CA MET A 102 14.77 -17.51 -4.36
C MET A 102 15.25 -17.61 -5.81
N ASN A 103 14.84 -18.66 -6.54
CA ASN A 103 15.21 -18.85 -7.93
C ASN A 103 14.53 -17.81 -8.86
N GLU A 104 13.27 -17.51 -8.62
CA GLU A 104 12.50 -16.57 -9.45
C GLU A 104 12.95 -15.11 -9.26
N TYR A 105 13.22 -14.70 -8.01
CA TYR A 105 13.42 -13.28 -7.69
C TYR A 105 14.86 -12.90 -7.35
N LEU A 106 15.71 -13.85 -6.91
CA LEU A 106 17.04 -13.56 -6.38
C LEU A 106 18.19 -14.20 -7.18
N ASN A 107 17.87 -14.88 -8.29
CA ASN A 107 18.87 -15.52 -9.13
C ASN A 107 19.74 -14.53 -9.91
N ASP A 108 19.21 -13.34 -10.24
CA ASP A 108 19.96 -12.33 -11.00
C ASP A 108 20.77 -11.37 -10.10
N TYR A 109 20.60 -11.44 -8.77
CA TYR A 109 21.22 -10.54 -7.82
C TYR A 109 22.50 -11.14 -7.25
N THR A 110 23.65 -10.55 -7.60
CA THR A 110 24.95 -10.94 -7.02
C THR A 110 25.12 -10.28 -5.66
N SER A 111 25.44 -11.07 -4.64
CA SER A 111 25.68 -10.52 -3.31
C SER A 111 26.94 -9.67 -3.28
N SER A 112 26.88 -8.55 -2.56
CA SER A 112 28.02 -7.69 -2.24
C SER A 112 28.99 -8.38 -1.28
N TYR A 113 28.54 -9.41 -0.57
CA TYR A 113 29.32 -10.14 0.42
C TYR A 113 29.82 -11.46 -0.18
N PRO A 114 31.14 -11.70 -0.17
CA PRO A 114 31.69 -12.95 -0.67
C PRO A 114 31.39 -14.10 0.29
N LEU A 115 31.14 -15.28 -0.28
CA LEU A 115 31.15 -16.53 0.47
C LEU A 115 32.55 -17.14 0.44
N PHE A 116 32.92 -17.75 1.56
CA PHE A 116 34.02 -18.71 1.60
C PHE A 116 33.54 -20.02 0.98
N VAL A 117 34.03 -20.32 -0.22
CA VAL A 117 33.70 -21.54 -0.94
C VAL A 117 34.84 -22.55 -0.75
N PRO A 118 34.55 -23.81 -0.38
CA PRO A 118 35.58 -24.83 -0.23
C PRO A 118 36.26 -25.10 -1.57
N VAL A 119 37.59 -25.06 -1.58
CA VAL A 119 38.44 -25.46 -2.70
C VAL A 119 38.90 -26.89 -2.44
N GLY A 120 38.06 -27.87 -2.76
CA GLY A 120 38.34 -29.28 -2.49
C GLY A 120 37.79 -29.78 -1.15
N LYS A 121 38.31 -30.92 -0.66
CA LYS A 121 37.70 -31.67 0.45
C LYS A 121 37.97 -31.07 1.84
N TYR A 122 39.01 -30.25 2.00
CA TYR A 122 39.49 -29.78 3.32
C TYR A 122 40.12 -28.36 3.35
N SER A 123 40.04 -27.55 2.28
CA SER A 123 40.64 -26.20 2.22
C SER A 123 39.62 -25.12 1.88
N TYR A 124 39.68 -24.00 2.60
CA TYR A 124 38.83 -22.82 2.44
C TYR A 124 39.69 -21.66 1.97
N ASP A 125 39.84 -21.47 0.66
CA ASP A 125 40.74 -20.42 0.13
C ASP A 125 40.10 -19.52 -0.93
N LEU A 126 38.89 -19.85 -1.42
CA LEU A 126 38.24 -19.04 -2.46
C LEU A 126 37.10 -18.22 -1.88
N LEU A 127 37.38 -16.93 -1.69
CA LEU A 127 36.33 -15.91 -1.59
C LEU A 127 35.70 -15.76 -2.97
N LYS A 128 34.43 -16.13 -3.07
CA LYS A 128 33.67 -16.01 -4.32
C LYS A 128 32.39 -15.23 -4.04
N THR A 129 32.12 -14.23 -4.86
CA THR A 129 30.79 -13.64 -4.94
C THR A 129 29.92 -14.53 -5.83
N SER A 130 28.73 -14.82 -5.37
CA SER A 130 27.72 -15.59 -6.10
C SER A 130 26.39 -14.86 -6.04
N THR A 131 25.45 -15.29 -6.89
CA THR A 131 24.08 -14.82 -6.78
C THR A 131 23.52 -15.21 -5.42
N ILE A 132 22.55 -14.45 -4.90
CA ILE A 132 21.91 -14.77 -3.63
C ILE A 132 21.27 -16.16 -3.70
N TYR A 133 20.65 -16.50 -4.82
CA TYR A 133 20.16 -17.85 -5.10
C TYR A 133 21.28 -18.90 -5.03
N ASP A 134 22.40 -18.72 -5.73
CA ASP A 134 23.52 -19.66 -5.71
C ASP A 134 24.11 -19.81 -4.30
N SER A 135 24.17 -18.71 -3.54
CA SER A 135 24.59 -18.67 -2.14
C SER A 135 23.64 -19.49 -1.26
N TYR A 136 22.33 -19.36 -1.49
CA TYR A 136 21.29 -20.15 -0.81
C TYR A 136 21.36 -21.63 -1.19
N MET A 137 21.52 -21.96 -2.47
CA MET A 137 21.67 -23.33 -2.93
C MET A 137 22.96 -23.96 -2.40
N GLN A 138 24.05 -23.19 -2.27
CA GLN A 138 25.26 -23.65 -1.60
C GLN A 138 25.01 -23.91 -0.11
N PHE A 139 24.28 -23.03 0.59
CA PHE A 139 23.87 -23.28 1.97
C PHE A 139 23.07 -24.59 2.09
N VAL A 140 22.04 -24.77 1.25
CA VAL A 140 21.15 -25.94 1.27
C VAL A 140 21.87 -27.24 0.89
N SER A 141 22.71 -27.21 -0.16
CA SER A 141 23.42 -28.41 -0.63
C SER A 141 24.54 -28.84 0.30
N ASN A 142 25.09 -27.91 1.09
CA ASN A 142 26.32 -28.10 1.83
C ASN A 142 26.22 -27.56 3.26
N TYR A 143 25.17 -27.92 4.00
CA TYR A 143 24.94 -27.49 5.38
C TYR A 143 26.16 -27.68 6.31
N LYS A 144 26.86 -28.81 6.18
CA LYS A 144 28.11 -29.10 6.90
C LYS A 144 29.23 -28.08 6.62
N TYR A 145 29.27 -27.54 5.41
CA TYR A 145 30.27 -26.56 4.98
C TYR A 145 29.84 -25.12 5.31
N ALA A 146 28.53 -24.87 5.38
CA ALA A 146 27.96 -23.58 5.73
C ALA A 146 28.26 -23.16 7.18
N LEU A 147 28.43 -24.14 8.08
CA LEU A 147 28.64 -23.95 9.52
C LEU A 147 30.01 -23.41 9.94
N ASN A 148 31.03 -23.41 9.08
CA ASN A 148 32.39 -23.06 9.50
C ASN A 148 32.66 -21.55 9.60
N ILE A 149 32.80 -20.89 8.45
CA ILE A 149 33.23 -19.48 8.36
C ILE A 149 32.06 -18.58 7.96
N ASN A 150 31.19 -19.05 7.07
CA ASN A 150 30.08 -18.24 6.55
C ASN A 150 28.93 -18.08 7.55
N SER A 151 28.69 -19.05 8.44
CA SER A 151 27.67 -19.00 9.50
C SER A 151 27.93 -17.92 10.55
N LYS A 152 29.17 -17.45 10.67
CA LYS A 152 29.56 -16.43 11.66
C LYS A 152 28.87 -15.09 11.42
N GLU A 153 28.86 -14.66 10.16
CA GLU A 153 28.36 -13.34 9.76
C GLU A 153 27.94 -13.30 8.29
N ASN A 154 28.70 -13.94 7.39
CA ASN A 154 28.50 -13.79 5.95
C ASN A 154 27.10 -14.23 5.47
N PHE A 155 26.57 -15.35 5.95
CA PHE A 155 25.20 -15.74 5.59
C PHE A 155 24.18 -14.75 6.13
N GLY A 156 24.33 -14.29 7.37
CA GLY A 156 23.50 -13.22 7.92
C GLY A 156 23.48 -12.00 7.02
N LEU A 157 24.66 -11.51 6.63
CA LEU A 157 24.80 -10.34 5.76
C LEU A 157 24.21 -10.56 4.35
N ILE A 158 24.40 -11.74 3.76
CA ILE A 158 23.84 -12.08 2.44
C ILE A 158 22.31 -12.13 2.49
N TYR A 159 21.73 -12.66 3.57
CA TYR A 159 20.29 -12.77 3.70
C TYR A 159 19.64 -11.47 4.21
N ASP A 160 20.38 -10.65 4.93
CA ASP A 160 20.00 -9.26 5.19
C ASP A 160 19.99 -8.46 3.88
N GLU A 161 20.97 -8.68 3.00
CA GLU A 161 21.00 -8.11 1.64
C GLU A 161 19.83 -8.63 0.80
N SER A 162 19.48 -9.92 0.89
CA SER A 162 18.31 -10.48 0.20
C SER A 162 16.99 -9.86 0.69
N SER A 163 16.85 -9.69 2.01
CA SER A 163 15.72 -8.99 2.61
C SER A 163 15.67 -7.55 2.10
N SER A 164 16.80 -6.85 2.06
CA SER A 164 16.87 -5.48 1.52
C SER A 164 16.46 -5.39 0.05
N ILE A 165 16.91 -6.31 -0.80
CA ILE A 165 16.54 -6.35 -2.23
C ILE A 165 15.04 -6.57 -2.40
N ILE A 166 14.44 -7.49 -1.63
CA ILE A 166 13.01 -7.76 -1.74
C ILE A 166 12.18 -6.60 -1.17
N ASN A 167 12.65 -5.96 -0.10
CA ASN A 167 12.07 -4.69 0.37
C ASN A 167 12.10 -3.62 -0.73
N GLU A 168 13.21 -3.49 -1.45
CA GLU A 168 13.34 -2.56 -2.57
C GLU A 168 12.36 -2.92 -3.69
N LEU A 169 12.22 -4.20 -4.06
CA LEU A 169 11.25 -4.65 -5.05
C LEU A 169 9.80 -4.34 -4.65
N VAL A 170 9.42 -4.56 -3.39
CA VAL A 170 8.09 -4.23 -2.86
C VAL A 170 7.87 -2.72 -2.86
N ASN A 171 8.85 -1.95 -2.37
CA ASN A 171 8.79 -0.50 -2.36
C ASN A 171 8.73 0.08 -3.78
N ASP A 172 9.41 -0.52 -4.75
CA ASP A 172 9.32 -0.17 -6.16
C ASP A 172 7.89 -0.41 -6.69
N LYS A 173 7.25 -1.53 -6.32
CA LYS A 173 5.85 -1.78 -6.72
C LYS A 173 4.90 -0.77 -6.09
N ILE A 174 5.08 -0.45 -4.81
CA ILE A 174 4.32 0.59 -4.11
C ILE A 174 4.55 1.96 -4.79
N THR A 175 5.78 2.27 -5.18
CA THR A 175 6.13 3.51 -5.90
C THR A 175 5.51 3.57 -7.29
N VAL A 176 5.46 2.44 -8.01
CA VAL A 176 4.72 2.32 -9.26
C VAL A 176 3.23 2.58 -9.04
N LEU A 177 2.63 2.04 -7.98
CA LEU A 177 1.23 2.33 -7.63
C LEU A 177 1.00 3.82 -7.36
N TYR A 178 1.86 4.47 -6.56
CA TYR A 178 1.81 5.92 -6.35
C TYR A 178 1.88 6.70 -7.67
N THR A 179 2.81 6.31 -8.54
CA THR A 179 3.03 6.97 -9.83
C THR A 179 1.82 6.79 -10.75
N VAL A 180 1.27 5.58 -10.83
CA VAL A 180 0.05 5.29 -11.59
C VAL A 180 -1.11 6.10 -11.05
N LEU A 181 -1.33 6.13 -9.73
CA LEU A 181 -2.40 6.89 -9.09
C LEU A 181 -2.32 8.38 -9.43
N ILE A 182 -1.17 9.03 -9.20
CA ILE A 182 -0.97 10.46 -9.48
C ILE A 182 -1.12 10.76 -10.98
N THR A 183 -0.61 9.88 -11.85
CA THR A 183 -0.73 10.05 -13.31
C THR A 183 -2.17 9.91 -13.78
N CYS A 184 -2.89 8.91 -13.27
CA CYS A 184 -4.31 8.69 -13.56
C CYS A 184 -5.17 9.89 -13.14
N GLU A 185 -4.91 10.42 -11.94
CA GLU A 185 -5.68 11.54 -11.39
C GLU A 185 -5.36 12.86 -12.08
N SER A 186 -4.08 13.13 -12.37
CA SER A 186 -3.71 14.29 -13.19
C SER A 186 -4.34 14.24 -14.58
N LEU A 187 -4.36 13.07 -15.23
CA LEU A 187 -5.05 12.85 -16.50
C LEU A 187 -6.56 13.10 -16.37
N PHE A 188 -7.20 12.59 -15.32
CA PHE A 188 -8.61 12.80 -15.05
C PHE A 188 -8.96 14.28 -14.91
N VAL A 189 -8.17 15.04 -14.14
CA VAL A 189 -8.34 16.49 -13.98
C VAL A 189 -8.16 17.22 -15.30
N ILE A 190 -7.11 16.89 -16.08
CA ILE A 190 -6.87 17.50 -17.40
C ILE A 190 -8.05 17.25 -18.33
N VAL A 191 -8.52 16.00 -18.43
CA VAL A 191 -9.66 15.65 -19.29
C VAL A 191 -10.92 16.37 -18.81
N THR A 192 -11.16 16.44 -17.51
CA THR A 192 -12.28 17.19 -16.93
C THR A 192 -12.24 18.66 -17.34
N LEU A 193 -11.07 19.30 -17.27
CA LEU A 193 -10.88 20.69 -17.73
C LEU A 193 -11.11 20.83 -19.24
N VAL A 194 -10.64 19.90 -20.05
CA VAL A 194 -10.83 19.89 -21.50
C VAL A 194 -12.30 19.73 -21.88
N VAL A 195 -13.03 18.80 -21.24
CA VAL A 195 -14.47 18.60 -21.44
C VAL A 195 -15.24 19.84 -21.02
N THR A 196 -14.88 20.43 -19.88
CA THR A 196 -15.47 21.68 -19.37
C THR A 196 -15.24 22.84 -20.33
N PHE A 197 -14.01 23.04 -20.81
CA PHE A 197 -13.65 24.10 -21.74
C PHE A 197 -14.37 23.95 -23.10
N ASN A 198 -14.38 22.73 -23.65
CA ASN A 198 -15.05 22.44 -24.93
C ASN A 198 -16.58 22.50 -24.84
N THR A 199 -17.15 22.34 -23.65
CA THR A 199 -18.59 22.46 -23.40
C THR A 199 -18.97 23.93 -23.23
N PHE A 200 -18.39 24.60 -22.24
CA PHE A 200 -18.85 25.93 -21.83
C PHE A 200 -18.27 27.06 -22.67
N GLY A 201 -17.05 26.88 -23.21
CA GLY A 201 -16.40 27.88 -24.06
C GLY A 201 -17.20 28.22 -25.31
N PRO A 202 -17.53 27.23 -26.17
CA PRO A 202 -18.36 27.46 -27.36
C PRO A 202 -19.76 27.96 -27.02
N LEU A 203 -20.40 27.41 -25.99
CA LEU A 203 -21.74 27.83 -25.56
C LEU A 203 -21.75 29.32 -25.18
N ARG A 204 -20.75 29.76 -24.40
CA ARG A 204 -20.59 31.17 -24.03
C ARG A 204 -20.32 32.04 -25.25
N ARG A 205 -19.35 31.69 -26.10
CA ARG A 205 -19.02 32.46 -27.31
C ARG A 205 -20.22 32.64 -28.23
N ILE A 206 -21.00 31.58 -28.45
CA ILE A 206 -22.18 31.62 -29.31
C ILE A 206 -23.28 32.50 -28.70
N THR A 207 -23.50 32.39 -27.39
CA THR A 207 -24.47 33.21 -26.66
C THR A 207 -24.07 34.69 -26.67
N ASP A 208 -22.81 35.00 -26.37
CA ASP A 208 -22.28 36.37 -26.34
C ASP A 208 -22.29 36.99 -27.75
N LYS A 209 -21.86 36.24 -28.78
CA LYS A 209 -21.89 36.70 -30.18
C LYS A 209 -23.31 37.00 -30.65
N LEU A 210 -24.27 36.13 -30.33
CA LEU A 210 -25.68 36.35 -30.69
C LEU A 210 -26.24 37.58 -29.98
N THR A 211 -25.99 37.67 -28.67
CA THR A 211 -26.46 38.78 -27.83
C THR A 211 -25.92 40.10 -28.35
N TYR A 212 -24.60 40.18 -28.57
CA TYR A 212 -23.95 41.36 -29.14
C TYR A 212 -24.48 41.68 -30.53
N GLY A 213 -24.65 40.67 -31.39
CA GLY A 213 -25.20 40.83 -32.74
C GLY A 213 -26.58 41.45 -32.75
N VAL A 214 -27.51 40.93 -31.95
CA VAL A 214 -28.85 41.49 -31.83
C VAL A 214 -28.78 42.94 -31.34
N PHE A 215 -28.07 43.23 -30.24
CA PHE A 215 -27.97 44.61 -29.74
C PHE A 215 -27.32 45.58 -30.73
N ARG A 216 -26.30 45.12 -31.47
CA ARG A 216 -25.66 45.92 -32.52
C ARG A 216 -26.62 46.23 -33.66
N MET A 217 -27.47 45.27 -34.06
CA MET A 217 -28.48 45.50 -35.09
C MET A 217 -29.56 46.47 -34.62
N PHE A 218 -29.98 46.40 -33.35
CA PHE A 218 -30.89 47.40 -32.77
C PHE A 218 -30.34 48.83 -32.81
N LYS A 219 -29.01 49.01 -32.72
CA LYS A 219 -28.37 50.33 -32.86
C LYS A 219 -28.60 50.97 -34.24
N ASN A 220 -28.80 50.16 -35.28
CA ASN A 220 -28.99 50.64 -36.66
C ASN A 220 -30.44 51.05 -36.96
N ILE A 221 -31.36 50.86 -36.00
CA ILE A 221 -32.76 51.27 -36.15
C ILE A 221 -32.88 52.80 -35.97
N PRO A 222 -33.42 53.54 -36.95
CA PRO A 222 -33.62 54.99 -36.85
C PRO A 222 -34.48 55.35 -35.64
N ARG A 223 -34.09 56.40 -34.89
CA ARG A 223 -34.75 56.77 -33.62
C ARG A 223 -36.22 57.13 -33.80
N ASP A 224 -36.59 57.69 -34.95
CA ASP A 224 -37.96 58.04 -35.33
C ASP A 224 -38.86 56.82 -35.56
N THR A 225 -38.29 55.65 -35.83
CA THR A 225 -39.03 54.40 -35.98
C THR A 225 -39.23 53.63 -34.67
N ILE A 226 -38.51 54.00 -33.60
CA ILE A 226 -38.59 53.32 -32.30
C ILE A 226 -39.98 53.44 -31.69
N GLY A 227 -40.61 54.63 -31.78
CA GLY A 227 -41.97 54.84 -31.28
C GLY A 227 -42.97 53.87 -31.91
N ARG A 228 -42.89 53.68 -33.23
CA ARG A 228 -43.75 52.72 -33.95
C ARG A 228 -43.48 51.27 -33.56
N ILE A 229 -42.22 50.90 -33.30
CA ILE A 229 -41.88 49.56 -32.82
C ILE A 229 -42.47 49.33 -31.42
N ILE A 230 -42.42 50.34 -30.55
CA ILE A 230 -43.00 50.27 -29.20
C ILE A 230 -44.53 50.16 -29.28
N ASP A 231 -45.17 50.97 -30.13
CA ASP A 231 -46.63 50.96 -30.30
C ASP A 231 -47.10 49.61 -30.86
N ASP A 232 -46.48 49.11 -31.94
CA ASP A 232 -46.78 47.79 -32.53
C ASP A 232 -46.50 46.64 -31.54
N TYR A 233 -45.50 46.80 -30.67
CA TYR A 233 -45.22 45.87 -29.59
C TYR A 233 -46.27 45.90 -28.48
N SER A 234 -46.73 47.09 -28.07
CA SER A 234 -47.83 47.23 -27.11
C SER A 234 -49.10 46.58 -27.65
N THR A 235 -49.47 46.89 -28.91
CA THR A 235 -50.66 46.33 -29.54
C THR A 235 -50.59 44.80 -29.64
N LYS A 236 -49.43 44.24 -30.02
CA LYS A 236 -49.25 42.78 -30.04
C LYS A 236 -49.26 42.14 -28.66
N ILE A 237 -48.74 42.82 -27.63
CA ILE A 237 -48.84 42.36 -26.25
C ILE A 237 -50.29 42.35 -25.80
N ASP A 238 -51.04 43.41 -26.09
CA ASP A 238 -52.45 43.53 -25.70
C ASP A 238 -53.30 42.47 -26.42
N GLU A 239 -53.05 42.21 -27.71
CA GLU A 239 -53.67 41.11 -28.48
C GLU A 239 -53.29 39.71 -27.93
N LEU A 240 -52.03 39.51 -27.54
CA LEU A 240 -51.56 38.25 -26.95
C LEU A 240 -52.14 38.03 -25.54
N ALA A 241 -52.26 39.09 -24.74
CA ALA A 241 -52.85 39.08 -23.41
C ALA A 241 -54.37 38.87 -23.43
N GLU A 242 -55.07 39.36 -24.46
CA GLU A 242 -56.48 39.03 -24.70
C GLU A 242 -56.68 37.59 -25.20
N SER A 243 -55.72 37.03 -25.95
CA SER A 243 -55.85 35.70 -26.55
C SER A 243 -55.53 34.53 -25.63
N LEU A 244 -54.80 34.77 -24.54
CA LEU A 244 -54.32 33.77 -23.60
C LEU A 244 -54.45 34.33 -22.18
N ASP A 245 -55.22 33.67 -21.29
CA ASP A 245 -55.38 33.98 -19.84
C ASP A 245 -54.04 33.91 -19.06
N ILE A 246 -53.07 34.75 -19.41
CA ILE A 246 -51.64 34.65 -19.07
C ILE A 246 -51.26 35.44 -17.81
N GLU A 247 -52.17 36.22 -17.22
CA GLU A 247 -51.85 37.06 -16.05
C GLU A 247 -51.21 36.28 -14.89
N LYS A 248 -51.53 34.99 -14.73
CA LYS A 248 -50.97 34.17 -13.64
C LYS A 248 -49.57 33.59 -13.92
N GLU A 249 -49.25 33.26 -15.18
CA GLU A 249 -47.93 32.70 -15.54
C GLU A 249 -46.84 33.78 -15.66
N VAL A 250 -47.19 35.02 -16.05
CA VAL A 250 -46.22 36.11 -16.20
C VAL A 250 -45.78 36.72 -14.87
N LEU A 251 -46.70 36.83 -13.90
CA LEU A 251 -46.37 37.36 -12.56
C LEU A 251 -45.42 36.44 -11.78
N ASP A 252 -45.58 35.11 -11.86
CA ASP A 252 -44.66 34.14 -11.25
C ASP A 252 -43.28 34.09 -11.95
N PHE A 253 -43.23 34.48 -13.23
CA PHE A 253 -42.00 34.55 -14.02
C PHE A 253 -41.18 35.81 -13.74
N GLU A 254 -41.83 36.95 -13.47
CA GLU A 254 -41.16 38.22 -13.17
C GLU A 254 -40.60 38.29 -11.75
N TYR A 255 -41.29 37.73 -10.76
CA TYR A 255 -40.81 37.70 -9.36
C TYR A 255 -39.52 36.86 -9.21
N ASN A 256 -39.34 35.82 -10.03
CA ASN A 256 -38.13 35.00 -10.04
C ASN A 256 -36.99 35.56 -10.94
N LYS A 257 -37.25 36.53 -11.82
CA LYS A 257 -36.30 36.95 -12.88
C LYS A 257 -35.12 37.81 -12.41
N LYS A 258 -35.30 38.65 -11.38
CA LYS A 258 -34.28 39.64 -10.94
C LYS A 258 -33.09 39.04 -10.16
N SER A 259 -33.17 37.77 -9.73
CA SER A 259 -32.16 37.07 -8.91
C SER A 259 -31.35 36.02 -9.68
N HIS A 260 -31.81 35.59 -10.86
CA HIS A 260 -31.31 34.38 -11.52
C HIS A 260 -30.12 34.59 -12.49
N LYS A 261 -29.89 35.79 -13.06
CA LYS A 261 -28.85 35.99 -14.08
C LYS A 261 -27.40 35.84 -13.58
N SER A 262 -27.16 36.07 -12.28
CA SER A 262 -25.83 35.91 -11.63
C SER A 262 -25.55 34.45 -11.21
N LYS A 263 -26.59 33.67 -10.89
CA LYS A 263 -26.43 32.37 -10.22
C LYS A 263 -25.95 31.23 -11.13
N TRP A 264 -25.98 31.35 -12.45
CA TRP A 264 -25.67 30.23 -13.36
C TRP A 264 -24.18 29.97 -13.57
N ASN A 265 -23.41 31.04 -13.76
CA ASN A 265 -21.95 30.91 -13.75
C ASN A 265 -21.49 30.35 -12.41
N VAL A 266 -22.21 30.67 -11.33
CA VAL A 266 -22.01 30.10 -10.00
C VAL A 266 -22.34 28.61 -9.98
N PHE A 267 -23.47 28.14 -10.51
CA PHE A 267 -23.82 26.71 -10.55
C PHE A 267 -22.84 25.86 -11.37
N VAL A 268 -22.43 26.34 -12.55
CA VAL A 268 -21.43 25.63 -13.38
C VAL A 268 -20.07 25.61 -12.67
N SER A 269 -19.62 26.75 -12.14
CA SER A 269 -18.35 26.81 -11.40
C SER A 269 -18.38 25.90 -10.17
N LEU A 270 -19.52 25.87 -9.46
CA LEU A 270 -19.74 24.99 -8.32
C LEU A 270 -19.68 23.52 -8.74
N SER A 271 -20.23 23.13 -9.89
CA SER A 271 -20.13 21.75 -10.38
C SER A 271 -18.69 21.32 -10.69
N CYS A 272 -17.88 22.22 -11.25
CA CYS A 272 -16.46 21.96 -11.46
C CYS A 272 -15.70 21.84 -10.13
N ILE A 273 -16.01 22.71 -9.16
CA ILE A 273 -15.43 22.65 -7.82
C ILE A 273 -15.79 21.33 -7.14
N ILE A 274 -17.03 20.87 -7.25
CA ILE A 274 -17.47 19.57 -6.71
C ILE A 274 -16.69 18.41 -7.33
N LEU A 275 -16.46 18.41 -8.65
CA LEU A 275 -15.66 17.37 -9.32
C LEU A 275 -14.19 17.39 -8.87
N LEU A 276 -13.61 18.56 -8.65
CA LEU A 276 -12.24 18.69 -8.14
C LEU A 276 -12.14 18.19 -6.69
N ILE A 277 -13.11 18.54 -5.84
CA ILE A 277 -13.19 18.02 -4.46
C ILE A 277 -13.31 16.50 -4.48
N TYR A 278 -14.16 15.95 -5.34
CA TYR A 278 -14.31 14.50 -5.51
C TYR A 278 -12.97 13.83 -5.88
N SER A 279 -12.27 14.35 -6.91
CA SER A 279 -10.95 13.81 -7.31
C SER A 279 -9.92 13.89 -6.17
N SER A 280 -9.87 15.01 -5.43
CA SER A 280 -8.99 15.11 -4.25
C SER A 280 -9.32 14.09 -3.16
N VAL A 281 -10.60 13.81 -2.91
CA VAL A 281 -11.03 12.79 -1.94
C VAL A 281 -10.62 11.40 -2.41
N VAL A 282 -10.78 11.08 -3.70
CA VAL A 282 -10.33 9.80 -4.27
C VAL A 282 -8.83 9.62 -4.05
N VAL A 283 -8.02 10.61 -4.43
CA VAL A 283 -6.56 10.57 -4.25
C VAL A 283 -6.20 10.37 -2.78
N TYR A 284 -6.79 11.16 -1.89
CA TYR A 284 -6.50 11.12 -0.47
C TYR A 284 -6.80 9.75 0.14
N THR A 285 -7.98 9.18 -0.13
CA THR A 285 -8.35 7.86 0.36
C THR A 285 -7.36 6.79 -0.12
N GLN A 286 -6.99 6.79 -1.40
CA GLN A 286 -6.06 5.79 -1.93
C GLN A 286 -4.64 5.95 -1.37
N ILE A 287 -4.15 7.19 -1.22
CA ILE A 287 -2.83 7.44 -0.59
C ILE A 287 -2.83 6.99 0.87
N SER A 288 -3.93 7.15 1.60
CA SER A 288 -4.03 6.70 2.99
C SER A 288 -3.82 5.19 3.11
N GLU A 289 -4.52 4.40 2.29
CA GLU A 289 -4.40 2.93 2.29
C GLU A 289 -2.98 2.49 1.91
N ILE A 290 -2.35 3.13 0.91
CA ILE A 290 -0.98 2.79 0.48
C ILE A 290 0.04 3.10 1.58
N ASN A 291 -0.13 4.21 2.30
CA ASN A 291 0.74 4.54 3.43
C ASN A 291 0.63 3.50 4.54
N GLU A 292 -0.59 3.05 4.87
CA GLU A 292 -0.82 1.99 5.87
C GLU A 292 -0.13 0.68 5.50
N ILE A 293 -0.22 0.26 4.23
CA ILE A 293 0.47 -0.93 3.71
C ILE A 293 1.99 -0.78 3.87
N ASN A 294 2.56 0.35 3.41
CA ASN A 294 3.99 0.61 3.50
C ASN A 294 4.48 0.62 4.96
N ASP A 295 3.70 1.21 5.85
CA ASP A 295 4.02 1.27 7.27
C ASP A 295 3.94 -0.10 7.95
N THR A 296 2.99 -0.94 7.55
CA THR A 296 2.87 -2.33 8.02
C THR A 296 4.04 -3.20 7.55
N VAL A 297 4.43 -3.07 6.27
CA VAL A 297 5.60 -3.76 5.69
C VAL A 297 6.86 -3.45 6.50
N LYS A 298 7.10 -2.18 6.85
CA LYS A 298 8.28 -1.81 7.66
C LYS A 298 8.26 -2.46 9.05
N ILE A 299 7.10 -2.60 9.70
CA ILE A 299 7.00 -3.33 10.97
C ILE A 299 7.38 -4.79 10.77
N ILE A 300 6.83 -5.47 9.76
CA ILE A 300 7.12 -6.89 9.53
C ILE A 300 8.63 -7.10 9.34
N LYS A 301 9.29 -6.20 8.59
CA LYS A 301 10.75 -6.26 8.42
C LYS A 301 11.48 -6.20 9.76
N GLN A 302 11.16 -5.21 10.59
CA GLN A 302 11.78 -5.06 11.90
C GLN A 302 11.43 -6.20 12.85
N SER A 303 10.22 -6.76 12.72
CA SER A 303 9.77 -7.92 13.48
C SER A 303 10.58 -9.17 13.13
N SER A 304 10.80 -9.43 11.84
CA SER A 304 11.50 -10.62 11.36
C SER A 304 13.00 -10.61 11.72
N GLU A 305 13.62 -9.43 11.83
CA GLU A 305 14.98 -9.30 12.35
C GLU A 305 15.10 -9.84 13.79
N ARG A 306 14.05 -9.71 14.61
CA ARG A 306 14.04 -10.27 15.99
C ARG A 306 14.12 -11.80 15.98
N LEU A 307 13.41 -12.45 15.05
CA LEU A 307 13.48 -13.91 14.88
C LEU A 307 14.94 -14.34 14.62
N TYR A 308 15.62 -13.64 13.72
CA TYR A 308 17.02 -13.88 13.40
C TYR A 308 17.94 -13.69 14.62
N TYR A 309 17.82 -12.58 15.35
CA TYR A 309 18.66 -12.33 16.53
C TYR A 309 18.45 -13.37 17.62
N ILE A 310 17.21 -13.74 17.92
CA ILE A 310 16.88 -14.71 18.98
C ILE A 310 17.49 -16.08 18.67
N GLN A 311 17.33 -16.53 17.43
CA GLN A 311 17.85 -17.83 16.98
C GLN A 311 19.38 -17.87 16.99
N ASN A 312 20.06 -16.78 16.61
CA ASN A 312 21.51 -16.72 16.68
C ASN A 312 22.02 -16.61 18.12
N ILE A 313 21.36 -15.84 19.00
CA ILE A 313 21.71 -15.83 20.42
C ILE A 313 21.65 -17.25 20.97
N GLN A 314 20.63 -18.04 20.59
CA GLN A 314 20.56 -19.45 20.95
C GLN A 314 21.72 -20.25 20.39
N LEU A 315 22.04 -20.14 19.10
CA LEU A 315 23.20 -20.85 18.54
C LEU A 315 24.49 -20.54 19.31
N TYR A 316 24.76 -19.27 19.55
CA TYR A 316 26.03 -18.87 20.14
C TYR A 316 26.13 -19.18 21.64
N THR A 317 25.03 -19.24 22.41
CA THR A 317 25.10 -19.70 23.81
C THR A 317 25.61 -21.15 23.91
N TYR A 318 25.28 -22.00 22.94
CA TYR A 318 25.84 -23.35 22.87
C TYR A 318 27.33 -23.30 22.49
N GLU A 319 27.73 -22.43 21.56
CA GLU A 319 29.14 -22.29 21.16
C GLU A 319 30.03 -21.73 22.28
N VAL A 320 29.49 -20.90 23.18
CA VAL A 320 30.20 -20.44 24.40
C VAL A 320 30.55 -21.61 25.33
N VAL A 321 29.75 -22.67 25.38
CA VAL A 321 30.09 -23.84 26.21
C VAL A 321 30.94 -24.85 25.43
N ASN A 322 30.64 -25.04 24.13
CA ASN A 322 31.39 -25.96 23.28
C ASN A 322 32.85 -25.53 23.07
N GLN A 323 33.11 -24.22 23.02
CA GLN A 323 34.45 -23.64 22.80
C GLN A 323 35.17 -24.32 21.62
N ASP A 324 34.48 -24.48 20.49
CA ASP A 324 35.04 -25.12 19.30
C ASP A 324 36.10 -24.23 18.65
N ARG A 325 37.35 -24.45 19.05
CA ARG A 325 38.54 -23.74 18.56
C ARG A 325 38.86 -24.01 17.10
N THR A 326 38.20 -24.98 16.46
CA THR A 326 38.36 -25.19 15.01
C THR A 326 37.58 -24.14 14.21
N LEU A 327 36.54 -23.56 14.82
CA LEU A 327 35.66 -22.57 14.20
C LEU A 327 35.88 -21.19 14.79
N PHE A 328 35.92 -21.08 16.11
CA PHE A 328 35.88 -19.81 16.82
C PHE A 328 37.18 -19.48 17.54
N LEU A 329 37.55 -18.21 17.48
CA LEU A 329 38.59 -17.67 18.36
C LEU A 329 38.10 -17.62 19.80
N GLU A 330 39.05 -17.56 20.74
CA GLU A 330 38.74 -17.38 22.15
C GLU A 330 38.00 -16.06 22.41
N GLY A 331 36.86 -16.13 23.10
CA GLY A 331 35.99 -14.99 23.37
C GLY A 331 35.11 -14.53 22.19
N GLU A 332 35.25 -15.16 21.01
CA GLU A 332 34.50 -14.74 19.81
C GLU A 332 32.99 -14.99 19.94
N PRO A 333 32.50 -16.17 20.39
CA PRO A 333 31.07 -16.40 20.59
C PRO A 333 30.44 -15.42 21.59
N GLU A 334 31.13 -15.14 22.70
CA GLU A 334 30.69 -14.20 23.73
C GLU A 334 30.56 -12.77 23.16
N ARG A 335 31.52 -12.34 22.35
CA ARG A 335 31.46 -11.05 21.64
C ARG A 335 30.25 -10.99 20.70
N ILE A 336 30.00 -12.05 19.94
CA ILE A 336 28.87 -12.11 18.99
C ILE A 336 27.53 -12.06 19.74
N ILE A 337 27.38 -12.82 20.84
CA ILE A 337 26.17 -12.76 21.66
C ILE A 337 25.90 -11.34 22.17
N ASN A 338 26.92 -10.66 22.70
CA ASN A 338 26.77 -9.29 23.20
C ASN A 338 26.30 -8.31 22.11
N ASP A 339 26.82 -8.44 20.89
CA ASP A 339 26.38 -7.63 19.74
C ASP A 339 24.91 -7.95 19.37
N LEU A 340 24.53 -9.22 19.33
CA LEU A 340 23.16 -9.64 19.04
C LEU A 340 22.16 -9.20 20.12
N ILE A 341 22.55 -9.26 21.40
CA ILE A 341 21.75 -8.74 22.52
C ILE A 341 21.51 -7.25 22.34
N TYR A 342 22.56 -6.48 22.02
CA TYR A 342 22.46 -5.05 21.78
C TYR A 342 21.51 -4.75 20.62
N LYS A 343 21.69 -5.41 19.47
CA LYS A 343 20.83 -5.28 18.30
C LYS A 343 19.38 -5.62 18.59
N LEU A 344 19.12 -6.71 19.32
CA LEU A 344 17.76 -7.09 19.71
C LEU A 344 17.12 -6.05 20.64
N LYS A 345 17.85 -5.53 21.64
CA LYS A 345 17.35 -4.47 22.53
C LYS A 345 17.03 -3.20 21.74
N THR A 346 17.92 -2.76 20.88
CA THR A 346 17.70 -1.57 20.04
C THR A 346 16.51 -1.74 19.10
N ASN A 347 16.38 -2.89 18.45
CA ASN A 347 15.24 -3.19 17.58
C ASN A 347 13.91 -3.22 18.36
N GLN A 348 13.89 -3.79 19.58
CA GLN A 348 12.71 -3.76 20.45
C GLN A 348 12.30 -2.34 20.84
N GLU A 349 13.26 -1.49 21.21
CA GLU A 349 13.00 -0.10 21.53
C GLU A 349 12.46 0.67 20.32
N ALA A 350 13.05 0.44 19.14
CA ALA A 350 12.63 1.06 17.90
C ALA A 350 11.20 0.67 17.50
N LEU A 351 10.82 -0.61 17.63
CA LEU A 351 9.46 -1.06 17.38
C LEU A 351 8.44 -0.48 18.38
N ARG A 352 8.88 -0.21 19.62
CA ARG A 352 8.04 0.39 20.67
C ARG A 352 7.80 1.89 20.41
N ASP A 353 8.79 2.65 19.97
CA ASP A 353 8.71 4.10 19.84
C ASP A 353 8.61 4.63 18.40
N GLY A 354 8.80 3.77 17.39
CA GLY A 354 8.80 4.14 15.98
C GLY A 354 10.09 4.79 15.48
N SER A 355 11.19 4.73 16.24
CA SER A 355 12.45 5.41 15.89
C SER A 355 13.15 4.85 14.63
N TYR A 356 12.73 3.70 14.12
CA TYR A 356 13.18 3.14 12.84
C TYR A 356 12.53 3.81 11.60
N GLY A 357 11.64 4.80 11.78
CA GLY A 357 11.00 5.53 10.68
C GLY A 357 9.70 4.89 10.16
N GLY A 358 9.11 3.99 10.94
CA GLY A 358 7.76 3.46 10.75
C GLY A 358 6.90 3.68 12.01
N PRO A 359 5.64 3.20 12.00
CA PRO A 359 4.77 3.32 13.16
C PRO A 359 5.22 2.44 14.34
N SER A 360 4.80 2.81 15.54
CA SER A 360 4.97 1.94 16.72
C SER A 360 3.89 0.86 16.76
N PHE A 361 4.11 -0.17 17.58
CA PHE A 361 3.08 -1.19 17.85
C PHE A 361 1.77 -0.63 18.43
N ASP A 362 1.79 0.54 19.05
CA ASP A 362 0.55 1.17 19.57
C ASP A 362 -0.43 1.56 18.45
N ASN A 363 0.04 1.69 17.21
CA ASN A 363 -0.83 1.92 16.05
C ASN A 363 -1.60 0.66 15.62
N TYR A 364 -1.26 -0.52 16.16
CA TYR A 364 -1.85 -1.81 15.81
C TYR A 364 -2.52 -2.42 17.05
N PRO A 365 -3.70 -1.91 17.47
CA PRO A 365 -4.34 -2.35 18.70
C PRO A 365 -4.72 -3.83 18.69
N GLY A 366 -4.90 -4.43 17.51
CA GLY A 366 -5.10 -5.88 17.38
C GLY A 366 -3.92 -6.70 17.91
N LEU A 367 -2.70 -6.17 17.90
CA LEU A 367 -1.52 -6.84 18.47
C LEU A 367 -1.43 -6.80 20.00
N ASN A 368 -2.28 -6.01 20.68
CA ASN A 368 -2.22 -5.88 22.14
C ASN A 368 -2.38 -7.23 22.86
N HIS A 369 -3.12 -8.18 22.28
CA HIS A 369 -3.26 -9.50 22.88
C HIS A 369 -1.93 -10.27 22.94
N ILE A 370 -1.03 -10.10 21.96
CA ILE A 370 0.30 -10.73 21.92
C ILE A 370 1.30 -9.90 22.74
N LEU A 371 1.25 -8.57 22.57
CA LEU A 371 2.27 -7.66 23.06
C LEU A 371 2.10 -7.20 24.51
N LYS A 372 0.86 -7.20 25.04
CA LYS A 372 0.53 -6.63 26.36
C LYS A 372 -0.21 -7.61 27.27
N ASN A 373 -0.95 -8.56 26.70
CA ASN A 373 -1.72 -9.50 27.50
C ASN A 373 -0.95 -10.78 27.76
N SER A 374 -1.08 -11.29 28.98
CA SER A 374 -0.57 -12.61 29.32
C SER A 374 -1.40 -13.70 28.65
N GLY A 375 -0.74 -14.69 28.06
CA GLY A 375 -1.40 -15.80 27.37
C GLY A 375 -0.40 -16.71 26.66
N CYS A 376 -0.88 -17.89 26.24
CA CYS A 376 -0.16 -18.71 25.29
C CYS A 376 -0.63 -18.32 23.88
N HIS A 377 0.27 -17.73 23.10
CA HIS A 377 -0.02 -17.21 21.77
C HIS A 377 0.49 -18.19 20.72
N ARG A 378 -0.46 -18.85 20.04
CA ARG A 378 -0.20 -19.88 19.01
C ARG A 378 -1.21 -19.73 17.87
N SER A 379 -0.82 -20.19 16.68
CA SER A 379 -1.70 -20.18 15.51
C SER A 379 -2.98 -20.99 15.79
N PRO A 380 -4.14 -20.55 15.25
CA PRO A 380 -5.41 -21.24 15.47
C PRO A 380 -5.35 -22.72 15.08
N GLY A 381 -5.80 -23.60 15.98
CA GLY A 381 -5.80 -25.06 15.76
C GLY A 381 -4.52 -25.77 16.17
N ASP A 382 -3.50 -25.03 16.63
CA ASP A 382 -2.33 -25.63 17.27
C ASP A 382 -2.63 -25.93 18.75
N ASN A 383 -2.67 -27.22 19.09
CA ASN A 383 -2.84 -27.68 20.48
C ASN A 383 -1.54 -27.53 21.30
N SER A 384 -0.49 -26.90 20.75
CA SER A 384 0.81 -26.81 21.39
C SER A 384 0.78 -26.17 22.76
N CYS A 385 -0.16 -25.24 23.03
CA CYS A 385 -0.35 -24.64 24.35
C CYS A 385 -0.68 -25.66 25.46
N GLU A 386 -1.40 -26.73 25.13
CA GLU A 386 -1.72 -27.80 26.08
C GLU A 386 -0.58 -28.81 26.22
N THR A 387 0.28 -28.91 25.19
CA THR A 387 1.39 -29.85 25.16
C THR A 387 2.73 -29.24 25.56
N ILE A 388 2.76 -27.96 25.98
CA ILE A 388 3.99 -27.33 26.49
C ILE A 388 4.43 -28.08 27.74
N ASN A 389 5.64 -28.64 27.69
CA ASN A 389 6.23 -29.30 28.84
C ASN A 389 6.80 -28.25 29.80
N TYR A 390 6.00 -27.83 30.77
CA TYR A 390 6.44 -26.91 31.82
C TYR A 390 7.35 -27.63 32.82
N ASN A 391 8.52 -27.06 33.08
CA ASN A 391 9.40 -27.58 34.13
C ASN A 391 8.98 -27.00 35.50
N GLU A 392 7.80 -27.39 35.99
CA GLU A 392 7.22 -26.87 37.24
C GLU A 392 8.07 -27.17 38.48
N THR A 393 8.93 -28.20 38.40
CA THR A 393 9.79 -28.64 39.51
C THR A 393 11.09 -27.83 39.65
N SER A 394 11.47 -27.04 38.64
CA SER A 394 12.68 -26.23 38.69
C SER A 394 12.37 -24.84 39.20
N ALA A 395 13.01 -24.43 40.30
CA ALA A 395 12.98 -23.03 40.78
C ALA A 395 13.58 -22.03 39.78
N TYR A 396 14.20 -22.54 38.71
CA TYR A 396 14.85 -21.81 37.61
C TYR A 396 14.22 -22.15 36.24
N GLY A 397 13.06 -22.82 36.22
CA GLY A 397 12.51 -23.46 35.04
C GLY A 397 11.56 -22.60 34.21
N PHE A 398 11.39 -22.99 32.95
CA PHE A 398 10.34 -22.48 32.08
C PHE A 398 8.98 -22.95 32.60
N ASN A 399 8.39 -22.16 33.48
CA ASN A 399 7.10 -22.42 34.09
C ASN A 399 5.97 -21.73 33.30
N LYS A 400 4.73 -22.03 33.68
CA LYS A 400 3.55 -21.46 33.03
C LYS A 400 3.47 -19.94 33.14
N GLU A 401 3.90 -19.36 34.26
CA GLU A 401 3.89 -17.90 34.45
C GLU A 401 4.79 -17.21 33.42
N VAL A 402 6.03 -17.70 33.29
CA VAL A 402 7.01 -17.21 32.32
C VAL A 402 6.53 -17.43 30.88
N ALA A 403 6.01 -18.62 30.58
CA ALA A 403 5.50 -18.95 29.25
C ALA A 403 4.26 -18.15 28.83
N THR A 404 3.55 -17.55 29.78
CA THR A 404 2.36 -16.73 29.51
C THR A 404 2.63 -15.24 29.59
N LEU A 405 3.87 -14.81 29.76
CA LEU A 405 4.20 -13.37 29.71
C LEU A 405 3.87 -12.80 28.32
N PRO A 406 3.55 -11.50 28.21
CA PRO A 406 3.46 -10.88 26.90
C PRO A 406 4.81 -10.87 26.19
N LEU A 407 4.80 -10.77 24.86
CA LEU A 407 5.98 -11.00 24.02
C LEU A 407 7.19 -10.10 24.38
N ASN A 408 6.93 -8.84 24.71
CA ASN A 408 8.00 -7.89 25.05
C ASN A 408 8.70 -8.28 26.36
N GLU A 409 7.93 -8.69 27.35
CA GLU A 409 8.40 -9.20 28.63
C GLU A 409 9.12 -10.53 28.48
N GLN A 410 8.63 -11.42 27.61
CA GLN A 410 9.32 -12.70 27.30
C GLN A 410 10.71 -12.45 26.74
N ILE A 411 10.86 -11.57 25.75
CA ILE A 411 12.17 -11.24 25.17
C ILE A 411 13.06 -10.55 26.22
N SER A 412 12.50 -9.64 27.02
CA SER A 412 13.26 -8.96 28.08
C SER A 412 13.79 -9.96 29.12
N GLN A 413 12.97 -10.93 29.54
CA GLN A 413 13.39 -11.99 30.45
C GLN A 413 14.40 -12.93 29.81
N TYR A 414 14.18 -13.33 28.55
CA TYR A 414 15.13 -14.14 27.80
C TYR A 414 16.52 -13.50 27.79
N LEU A 415 16.60 -12.21 27.42
CA LEU A 415 17.83 -11.45 27.42
C LEU A 415 18.48 -11.36 28.80
N PHE A 416 17.69 -11.12 29.85
CA PHE A 416 18.20 -11.13 31.23
C PHE A 416 18.85 -12.46 31.61
N TYR A 417 18.25 -13.59 31.24
CA TYR A 417 18.82 -14.91 31.51
C TYR A 417 20.08 -15.18 30.69
N VAL A 418 20.12 -14.75 29.42
CA VAL A 418 21.33 -14.87 28.59
C VAL A 418 22.48 -14.04 29.15
N GLU A 419 22.22 -12.81 29.61
CA GLU A 419 23.24 -11.97 30.25
C GLU A 419 23.77 -12.59 31.56
N ASN A 420 22.88 -13.17 32.38
CA ASN A 420 23.28 -13.92 33.58
C ASN A 420 24.07 -15.18 33.26
N PHE A 421 23.76 -15.85 32.14
CA PHE A 421 24.52 -16.99 31.64
C PHE A 421 25.95 -16.56 31.30
N LEU A 422 26.14 -15.45 30.59
CA LEU A 422 27.48 -14.93 30.28
C LEU A 422 28.29 -14.65 31.56
N GLY A 423 27.70 -13.98 32.56
CA GLY A 423 28.38 -13.77 33.85
C GLY A 423 28.66 -15.07 34.61
N SER A 424 27.81 -16.09 34.44
CA SER A 424 28.03 -17.43 35.01
C SER A 424 29.17 -18.18 34.32
N VAL A 425 29.35 -17.99 33.01
CA VAL A 425 30.49 -18.52 32.25
C VAL A 425 31.79 -17.86 32.72
N GLU A 426 31.81 -16.52 32.85
CA GLU A 426 32.97 -15.78 33.35
C GLU A 426 33.39 -16.17 34.77
N SER A 427 32.42 -16.53 35.63
CA SER A 427 32.68 -17.02 36.98
C SER A 427 33.06 -18.51 37.05
N GLY A 428 33.14 -19.19 35.90
CA GLY A 428 33.56 -20.59 35.81
C GLY A 428 32.51 -21.61 36.24
N LYS A 429 31.21 -21.24 36.25
CA LYS A 429 30.11 -22.17 36.57
C LYS A 429 29.98 -23.29 35.54
N TYR A 430 30.20 -22.97 34.26
CA TYR A 430 30.07 -23.91 33.16
C TYR A 430 31.41 -24.57 32.85
N ILE A 431 31.39 -25.90 32.70
CA ILE A 431 32.58 -26.68 32.34
C ILE A 431 32.90 -26.43 30.88
N GLN A 432 34.03 -25.77 30.61
CA GLN A 432 34.56 -25.54 29.27
C GLN A 432 35.72 -26.52 29.03
N LEU A 433 35.45 -27.60 28.31
CA LEU A 433 36.46 -28.56 27.88
C LEU A 433 36.88 -28.27 26.44
N PRO A 434 38.15 -28.53 26.07
CA PRO A 434 38.57 -28.35 24.68
C PRO A 434 37.80 -29.30 23.76
N PHE A 435 37.26 -28.75 22.67
CA PHE A 435 36.52 -29.46 21.63
C PHE A 435 37.44 -30.31 20.74
N THR A 436 38.12 -31.29 21.34
CA THR A 436 39.17 -32.09 20.66
C THR A 436 38.92 -33.58 20.69
N THR A 437 38.19 -34.09 21.70
CA THR A 437 37.90 -35.51 21.85
C THR A 437 36.39 -35.73 21.95
N ALA A 438 35.90 -36.87 21.44
CA ALA A 438 34.51 -37.25 21.54
C ALA A 438 34.00 -37.30 23.00
N GLU A 439 34.87 -37.68 23.94
CA GLU A 439 34.56 -37.73 25.38
C GLU A 439 34.36 -36.34 25.99
N ASN A 440 35.20 -35.36 25.65
CA ASN A 440 35.03 -33.98 26.08
C ASN A 440 33.72 -33.40 25.52
N ILE A 441 33.47 -33.65 24.23
CA ILE A 441 32.30 -33.18 23.51
C ILE A 441 31.02 -33.80 24.12
N TYR A 442 31.01 -35.11 24.37
CA TYR A 442 29.94 -35.80 25.08
C TYR A 442 29.70 -35.20 26.48
N THR A 443 30.76 -34.94 27.23
CA THR A 443 30.65 -34.36 28.58
C THR A 443 30.01 -32.98 28.53
N VAL A 444 30.46 -32.11 27.62
CA VAL A 444 29.90 -30.78 27.43
C VAL A 444 28.43 -30.85 27.01
N ILE A 445 28.11 -31.60 25.94
CA ILE A 445 26.75 -31.69 25.41
C ILE A 445 25.79 -32.32 26.42
N SER A 446 26.19 -33.40 27.11
CA SER A 446 25.36 -34.04 28.11
C SER A 446 25.09 -33.14 29.32
N ASN A 447 26.02 -32.26 29.68
CA ASN A 447 25.80 -31.23 30.68
C ASN A 447 24.83 -30.16 30.17
N VAL A 448 25.01 -29.66 28.93
CA VAL A 448 24.13 -28.67 28.29
C VAL A 448 22.68 -29.17 28.21
N ILE A 449 22.45 -30.41 27.76
CA ILE A 449 21.11 -31.01 27.65
C ILE A 449 20.41 -31.11 29.02
N LYS A 450 21.19 -31.36 30.08
CA LYS A 450 20.65 -31.53 31.44
C LYS A 450 20.47 -30.21 32.19
N ASP A 451 21.22 -29.19 31.81
CA ASP A 451 21.26 -27.90 32.50
C ASP A 451 19.95 -27.12 32.35
N ASP A 452 19.53 -26.51 33.46
CA ASP A 452 18.24 -25.82 33.54
C ASP A 452 18.20 -24.54 32.69
N PHE A 453 19.33 -23.84 32.48
CA PHE A 453 19.38 -22.65 31.63
C PHE A 453 19.09 -22.99 30.17
N PHE A 454 19.67 -24.06 29.64
CA PHE A 454 19.46 -24.44 28.24
C PHE A 454 18.04 -24.94 27.96
N LYS A 455 17.43 -25.65 28.92
CA LYS A 455 16.00 -26.00 28.86
C LYS A 455 15.12 -24.75 28.91
N LEU A 456 15.46 -23.80 29.79
CA LEU A 456 14.77 -22.51 29.89
C LEU A 456 14.88 -21.71 28.59
N GLN A 457 16.08 -21.61 28.03
CA GLN A 457 16.35 -20.93 26.75
C GLN A 457 15.56 -21.57 25.61
N GLN A 458 15.55 -22.90 25.49
CA GLN A 458 14.76 -23.57 24.46
C GLN A 458 13.27 -23.23 24.59
N GLY A 459 12.72 -23.25 25.80
CA GLY A 459 11.33 -22.86 26.05
C GLY A 459 11.03 -21.41 25.66
N PHE A 460 11.92 -20.47 26.01
CA PHE A 460 11.80 -19.07 25.59
C PHE A 460 11.85 -18.90 24.08
N VAL A 461 12.88 -19.48 23.43
CA VAL A 461 13.09 -19.34 21.98
C VAL A 461 11.88 -19.88 21.22
N ASP A 462 11.41 -21.08 21.55
CA ASP A 462 10.23 -21.67 20.91
C ASP A 462 8.99 -20.80 21.13
N ASN A 463 8.79 -20.26 22.33
CA ASN A 463 7.60 -19.47 22.63
C ASN A 463 7.60 -18.10 21.97
N ILE A 464 8.78 -17.44 21.95
CA ILE A 464 8.95 -16.14 21.33
C ILE A 464 8.83 -16.27 19.81
N ILE A 465 9.47 -17.25 19.18
CA ILE A 465 9.38 -17.47 17.72
C ILE A 465 7.93 -17.66 17.30
N ASN A 466 7.18 -18.52 17.99
CA ASN A 466 5.78 -18.75 17.67
C ASN A 466 4.91 -17.49 17.87
N SER A 467 5.19 -16.68 18.90
CA SER A 467 4.48 -15.42 19.12
C SER A 467 4.82 -14.37 18.07
N LEU A 468 6.07 -14.35 17.57
CA LEU A 468 6.51 -13.49 16.49
C LEU A 468 5.90 -13.91 15.15
N ASN A 469 5.82 -15.20 14.86
CA ASN A 469 5.13 -15.70 13.66
C ASN A 469 3.65 -15.30 13.68
N LEU A 470 2.95 -15.48 14.81
CA LEU A 470 1.56 -15.05 14.95
C LEU A 470 1.39 -13.53 14.76
N LEU A 471 2.35 -12.74 15.24
CA LEU A 471 2.37 -11.30 15.04
C LEU A 471 2.57 -10.95 13.57
N ASP A 472 3.51 -11.59 12.89
CA ASP A 472 3.76 -11.38 11.47
C ASP A 472 2.56 -11.82 10.62
N ASP A 473 1.94 -12.97 10.91
CA ASP A 473 0.70 -13.45 10.28
C ASP A 473 -0.42 -12.41 10.39
N TYR A 474 -0.63 -11.85 11.58
CA TYR A 474 -1.63 -10.78 11.80
C TYR A 474 -1.32 -9.53 10.96
N LEU A 475 -0.05 -9.14 10.86
CA LEU A 475 0.33 -7.97 10.09
C LEU A 475 0.16 -8.19 8.58
N ILE A 476 0.44 -9.40 8.10
CA ILE A 476 0.21 -9.79 6.70
C ILE A 476 -1.30 -9.79 6.41
N GLU A 477 -2.12 -10.38 7.29
CA GLU A 477 -3.59 -10.34 7.17
C GLU A 477 -4.10 -8.89 7.16
N ASN A 478 -3.53 -8.01 7.99
CA ASN A 478 -3.88 -6.59 7.99
C ASN A 478 -3.54 -5.91 6.65
N ILE A 479 -2.41 -6.26 6.01
CA ILE A 479 -2.07 -5.76 4.67
C ILE A 479 -3.09 -6.26 3.64
N ASP A 480 -3.44 -7.54 3.67
CA ASP A 480 -4.42 -8.12 2.76
C ASP A 480 -5.80 -7.45 2.92
N ASP A 481 -6.24 -7.24 4.15
CA ASP A 481 -7.48 -6.52 4.48
C ASP A 481 -7.43 -5.07 3.97
N SER A 482 -6.33 -4.34 4.18
CA SER A 482 -6.16 -2.98 3.64
C SER A 482 -6.17 -2.96 2.10
N LEU A 483 -5.57 -3.96 1.45
CA LEU A 483 -5.57 -4.07 -0.01
C LEU A 483 -6.96 -4.36 -0.57
N ASP A 484 -7.71 -5.27 0.06
CA ASP A 484 -9.09 -5.58 -0.32
C ASP A 484 -10.06 -4.43 -0.01
N GLN A 485 -9.86 -3.74 1.11
CA GLN A 485 -10.54 -2.49 1.41
C GLN A 485 -10.23 -1.42 0.37
N GLY A 486 -8.97 -1.27 -0.05
CA GLY A 486 -8.55 -0.36 -1.12
C GLY A 486 -9.26 -0.64 -2.45
N LYS A 487 -9.38 -1.92 -2.84
CA LYS A 487 -10.16 -2.35 -4.02
C LYS A 487 -11.64 -2.04 -3.87
N SER A 488 -12.22 -2.34 -2.71
CA SER A 488 -13.64 -2.07 -2.42
C SER A 488 -13.93 -0.56 -2.47
N ASN A 489 -13.07 0.25 -1.86
CA ASN A 489 -13.12 1.72 -1.88
C ASN A 489 -13.02 2.25 -3.32
N CYS A 490 -12.15 1.69 -4.15
CA CYS A 490 -12.07 2.01 -5.58
C CYS A 490 -13.40 1.79 -6.31
N ILE A 491 -14.10 0.68 -6.04
CA ILE A 491 -15.40 0.37 -6.65
C ILE A 491 -16.50 1.31 -6.14
N ILE A 492 -16.54 1.57 -4.83
CA ILE A 492 -17.52 2.48 -4.22
C ILE A 492 -17.35 3.89 -4.80
N LEU A 493 -16.11 4.37 -4.87
CA LEU A 493 -15.79 5.67 -5.45
C LEU A 493 -16.18 5.73 -6.92
N LEU A 494 -15.92 4.67 -7.71
CA LEU A 494 -16.37 4.60 -9.11
C LEU A 494 -17.89 4.76 -9.25
N VAL A 495 -18.67 4.09 -8.41
CA VAL A 495 -20.15 4.19 -8.42
C VAL A 495 -20.60 5.61 -8.07
N ILE A 496 -20.03 6.20 -7.00
CA ILE A 496 -20.34 7.57 -6.57
C ILE A 496 -19.97 8.57 -7.67
N GLY A 497 -18.78 8.45 -8.24
CA GLY A 497 -18.29 9.31 -9.33
C GLY A 497 -19.20 9.22 -10.55
N THR A 498 -19.60 8.01 -10.95
CA THR A 498 -20.52 7.80 -12.08
C THR A 498 -21.88 8.45 -11.85
N ILE A 499 -22.45 8.30 -10.65
CA ILE A 499 -23.71 8.96 -10.25
C ILE A 499 -23.55 10.47 -10.27
N LEU A 500 -22.46 11.00 -9.71
CA LEU A 500 -22.17 12.43 -9.64
C LEU A 500 -22.05 13.05 -11.04
N ILE A 501 -21.26 12.43 -11.93
CA ILE A 501 -21.08 12.89 -13.31
C ILE A 501 -22.42 12.85 -14.06
N SER A 502 -23.19 11.77 -13.88
CA SER A 502 -24.53 11.63 -14.48
C SER A 502 -25.51 12.68 -13.95
N PHE A 503 -25.46 13.00 -12.66
CA PHE A 503 -26.28 14.05 -12.05
C PHE A 503 -25.93 15.43 -12.62
N ILE A 504 -24.63 15.74 -12.75
CA ILE A 504 -24.17 16.99 -13.37
C ILE A 504 -24.66 17.09 -14.82
N ASP A 505 -24.55 16.01 -15.62
CA ASP A 505 -25.03 16.01 -17.00
C ASP A 505 -26.56 16.16 -17.12
N LEU A 506 -27.31 15.34 -16.38
CA LEU A 506 -28.77 15.29 -16.48
C LEU A 506 -29.46 16.53 -15.91
N PHE A 507 -28.95 17.09 -14.82
CA PHE A 507 -29.56 18.23 -14.14
C PHE A 507 -28.89 19.54 -14.50
N ILE A 508 -27.61 19.71 -14.18
CA ILE A 508 -26.93 21.00 -14.32
C ILE A 508 -26.77 21.37 -15.79
N ILE A 509 -26.19 20.49 -16.59
CA ILE A 509 -25.93 20.75 -18.01
C ILE A 509 -27.26 20.88 -18.76
N ARG A 510 -28.20 19.95 -18.58
CA ARG A 510 -29.51 20.03 -19.24
C ARG A 510 -30.26 21.33 -18.93
N ILE A 511 -30.26 21.78 -17.66
CA ILE A 511 -30.90 23.04 -17.26
C ILE A 511 -30.20 24.22 -17.93
N VAL A 512 -28.87 24.28 -17.87
CA VAL A 512 -28.08 25.34 -18.50
C VAL A 512 -28.36 25.43 -19.99
N TYR A 513 -28.35 24.31 -20.71
CA TYR A 513 -28.66 24.29 -22.14
C TYR A 513 -30.10 24.69 -22.44
N SER A 514 -31.09 24.20 -21.67
CA SER A 514 -32.50 24.55 -21.84
C SER A 514 -32.73 26.04 -21.69
N LEU A 515 -32.14 26.64 -20.65
CA LEU A 515 -32.23 28.07 -20.38
C LEU A 515 -31.55 28.89 -21.47
N ARG A 516 -30.35 28.51 -21.92
CA ARG A 516 -29.67 29.20 -23.02
C ARG A 516 -30.46 29.12 -24.33
N ILE A 517 -31.10 27.99 -24.60
CA ILE A 517 -32.02 27.86 -25.75
C ILE A 517 -33.20 28.83 -25.59
N HIS A 518 -33.79 28.94 -24.40
CA HIS A 518 -34.90 29.84 -24.15
C HIS A 518 -34.49 31.33 -24.27
N GLU A 519 -33.36 31.72 -23.66
CA GLU A 519 -32.78 33.07 -23.81
C GLU A 519 -32.52 33.40 -25.28
N MET A 520 -31.93 32.47 -26.04
CA MET A 520 -31.72 32.65 -27.48
C MET A 520 -33.02 32.77 -28.25
N LYS A 521 -34.02 31.94 -27.96
CA LYS A 521 -35.35 32.04 -28.59
C LYS A 521 -35.99 33.39 -28.32
N SER A 522 -35.97 33.86 -27.07
CA SER A 522 -36.51 35.17 -26.70
C SER A 522 -35.76 36.32 -27.38
N LEU A 523 -34.43 36.25 -27.45
CA LEU A 523 -33.61 37.25 -28.14
C LEU A 523 -33.87 37.27 -29.65
N VAL A 524 -34.04 36.09 -30.27
CA VAL A 524 -34.39 35.95 -31.69
C VAL A 524 -35.81 36.45 -31.94
N SER A 525 -36.79 36.07 -31.11
CA SER A 525 -38.16 36.58 -31.20
C SER A 525 -38.20 38.09 -31.08
N PHE A 526 -37.43 38.68 -30.14
CA PHE A 526 -37.28 40.13 -30.02
C PHE A 526 -36.72 40.78 -31.29
N ALA A 527 -35.74 40.16 -31.95
CA ALA A 527 -35.24 40.64 -33.23
C ALA A 527 -36.29 40.53 -34.36
N PHE A 528 -37.16 39.51 -34.33
CA PHE A 528 -38.25 39.33 -35.30
C PHE A 528 -39.48 40.21 -35.06
N LEU A 529 -39.56 40.86 -33.91
CA LEU A 529 -40.68 41.77 -33.59
C LEU A 529 -40.56 43.11 -34.32
N VAL A 530 -39.41 43.45 -34.90
CA VAL A 530 -39.28 44.63 -35.75
C VAL A 530 -40.17 44.47 -36.99
N PRO A 531 -41.06 45.42 -37.29
CA PRO A 531 -41.95 45.37 -38.45
C PRO A 531 -41.20 45.19 -39.79
N PRO A 532 -41.73 44.40 -40.72
CA PRO A 532 -41.12 44.17 -42.04
C PRO A 532 -40.84 45.42 -42.85
N ASP A 533 -41.69 46.44 -42.75
CA ASP A 533 -41.50 47.71 -43.44
C ASP A 533 -40.29 48.50 -42.89
N ILE A 534 -39.92 48.29 -41.62
CA ILE A 534 -38.77 48.93 -40.98
C ILE A 534 -37.49 48.16 -41.27
N TYR A 535 -37.45 46.84 -41.02
CA TYR A 535 -36.21 46.10 -41.22
C TYR A 535 -35.82 45.95 -42.69
N ASN A 536 -36.78 45.90 -43.63
CA ASN A 536 -36.44 45.83 -45.06
C ASN A 536 -35.77 47.11 -45.59
N ARG A 537 -35.87 48.23 -44.85
CA ARG A 537 -35.17 49.49 -45.17
C ARG A 537 -33.74 49.53 -44.61
N ILE A 538 -33.43 48.66 -43.64
CA ILE A 538 -32.12 48.59 -42.97
C ILE A 538 -31.43 47.32 -43.46
N GLU A 539 -30.71 47.42 -44.58
CA GLU A 539 -30.04 46.30 -45.24
C GLU A 539 -29.19 45.44 -44.27
N PRO A 540 -28.40 46.00 -43.32
CA PRO A 540 -27.67 45.19 -42.33
C PRO A 540 -28.58 44.36 -41.41
N TYR A 541 -29.74 44.92 -41.01
CA TYR A 541 -30.71 44.24 -40.15
C TYR A 541 -31.41 43.12 -40.91
N LYS A 542 -31.81 43.38 -42.16
CA LYS A 542 -32.41 42.40 -43.06
C LYS A 542 -31.47 41.21 -43.30
N ARG A 543 -30.22 41.48 -43.68
CA ARG A 543 -29.20 40.43 -43.86
C ARG A 543 -28.95 39.63 -42.59
N PHE A 544 -28.91 40.29 -41.43
CA PHE A 544 -28.79 39.61 -40.14
C PHE A 544 -29.95 38.64 -39.91
N LEU A 545 -31.20 39.05 -40.17
CA LEU A 545 -32.38 38.17 -40.04
C LEU A 545 -32.39 37.00 -41.04
N GLU A 546 -31.93 37.23 -42.28
CA GLU A 546 -31.94 36.22 -43.33
C GLU A 546 -30.81 35.18 -43.16
N THR A 547 -29.60 35.66 -42.85
CA THR A 547 -28.38 34.83 -42.89
C THR A 547 -27.88 34.42 -41.50
N GLY A 548 -28.20 35.22 -40.47
CA GLY A 548 -27.61 35.15 -39.13
C GLY A 548 -26.19 35.70 -39.04
N GLN A 549 -25.69 36.37 -40.09
CA GLN A 549 -24.35 36.96 -40.12
C GLN A 549 -24.40 38.42 -39.65
N ILE A 550 -23.36 38.81 -38.90
CA ILE A 550 -23.10 40.18 -38.50
C ILE A 550 -21.97 40.61 -39.42
N ASP A 551 -22.30 41.11 -40.61
CA ASP A 551 -21.29 41.67 -41.50
C ASP A 551 -20.83 43.02 -40.93
N ASP A 552 -19.52 43.25 -40.90
CA ASP A 552 -18.94 44.59 -40.76
C ASP A 552 -19.02 45.33 -42.10
#